data_AF-A0A4S2GXY1-F1
#
_entry.id   AF-A0A4S2GXY1-F1
#
_cell.length_a   1.000
_cell.length_b   1.000
_cell.length_c   1.000
_cell.angle_alpha   90.00
_cell.angle_beta   90.00
_cell.angle_gamma   90.00
#
_symmetry.space_group_name_H-M   'P 1'
#
loop_
_entity.id
_entity.type
_entity.pdbx_description
1 polymer ?
#
loop_
_entity_poly.entity_id
_entity_poly.type
_entity_poly.pdbx_seq_one_letter_code
_entity_poly.pdbx_strand_id
1 'polypeptide(L)'
;RKLALTRRYLTRETRVLEFGCGTGSIALEHAPYVGSVLATDVSEAMIGIARRKAETADVSNVEFAVADLDPFQPPAKRFGVVMAHSLLHLLGAREAALSK
;
A
#
# COMPACT_ATOMS: atom_id res chain seq x y z
N ARG A 1 4.27 15.52 7.67
CA ARG A 1 5.05 14.87 8.75
C ARG A 1 5.22 13.35 8.55
N LYS A 2 4.13 12.59 8.33
CA LYS A 2 4.16 11.12 8.16
C LYS A 2 5.01 10.65 6.97
N LEU A 3 4.78 11.20 5.78
CA LEU A 3 5.50 10.87 4.55
C LEU A 3 7.02 11.04 4.69
N ALA A 4 7.45 12.16 5.29
CA ALA A 4 8.87 12.44 5.53
C ALA A 4 9.52 11.42 6.46
N LEU A 5 8.79 10.94 7.48
CA LEU A 5 9.31 9.91 8.38
C LEU A 5 9.42 8.55 7.68
N THR A 6 8.37 8.13 6.97
CA THR A 6 8.37 6.87 6.22
C THR A 6 9.47 6.85 5.16
N ARG A 7 9.69 7.96 4.44
CA ARG A 7 10.73 8.07 3.39
C ARG A 7 12.15 7.80 3.89
N ARG A 8 12.43 7.92 5.20
CA ARG A 8 13.75 7.58 5.78
C ARG A 8 14.08 6.09 5.72
N TYR A 9 13.07 5.24 5.52
CA TYR A 9 13.20 3.78 5.40
C TYR A 9 13.07 3.31 3.95
N LEU A 10 12.91 4.22 2.98
CA LEU A 10 12.68 3.89 1.58
C LEU A 10 13.96 4.10 0.76
N THR A 11 14.23 3.14 -0.10
CA THR A 11 15.25 3.21 -1.15
C THR A 11 14.64 2.84 -2.50
N ARG A 12 15.34 3.14 -3.60
CA ARG A 12 14.87 2.80 -4.96
C ARG A 12 14.74 1.29 -5.21
N GLU A 13 15.27 0.46 -4.33
CA GLU A 13 15.17 -1.00 -4.37
C GLU A 13 14.05 -1.53 -3.45
N THR A 14 13.50 -0.66 -2.59
CA THR A 14 12.48 -1.05 -1.61
C THR A 14 11.19 -1.43 -2.33
N ARG A 15 10.63 -2.56 -1.90
CA ARG A 15 9.30 -3.02 -2.32
C ARG A 15 8.34 -2.85 -1.17
N VAL A 16 7.28 -2.08 -1.41
CA VAL A 16 6.32 -1.68 -0.38
C VAL A 16 5.02 -2.43 -0.58
N LEU A 17 4.45 -2.89 0.53
CA LEU A 17 3.06 -3.34 0.61
C LEU A 17 2.27 -2.31 1.43
N GLU A 18 1.16 -1.79 0.90
CA GLU A 18 0.24 -0.93 1.63
C GLU A 18 -1.13 -1.60 1.73
N PHE A 19 -1.61 -1.83 2.95
CA PHE A 19 -2.97 -2.30 3.21
C PHE A 19 -3.91 -1.14 3.52
N GLY A 20 -5.13 -1.22 2.99
CA GLY A 20 -6.15 -0.19 3.15
C GLY A 20 -5.72 1.12 2.50
N CYS A 21 -5.22 1.07 1.26
CA CYS A 21 -4.67 2.22 0.58
C CYS A 21 -5.73 3.28 0.20
N GLY A 22 -7.02 2.94 0.28
CA GLY A 22 -8.12 3.78 -0.18
C GLY A 22 -7.89 4.23 -1.61
N THR A 23 -7.90 5.55 -1.83
CA THR A 23 -7.67 6.14 -3.16
C THR A 23 -6.19 6.22 -3.59
N GLY A 24 -5.28 5.56 -2.86
CA GLY A 24 -3.88 5.40 -3.27
C GLY A 24 -2.97 6.61 -3.10
N SER A 25 -3.42 7.68 -2.43
CA SER A 25 -2.63 8.93 -2.33
C SER A 25 -1.24 8.70 -1.73
N ILE A 26 -1.12 7.88 -0.67
CA ILE A 26 0.17 7.62 -0.02
C ILE A 26 1.07 6.75 -0.89
N ALA A 27 0.54 5.67 -1.48
CA ALA A 27 1.25 4.85 -2.47
C ALA A 27 1.84 5.70 -3.60
N LEU A 28 1.05 6.61 -4.19
CA LEU A 28 1.48 7.51 -5.26
C LEU A 28 2.55 8.51 -4.79
N GLU A 29 2.42 9.06 -3.59
CA GLU A 29 3.43 9.96 -3.02
C GLU A 29 4.76 9.27 -2.66
N HIS A 30 4.73 7.94 -2.46
CA HIS A 30 5.92 7.14 -2.22
C HIS A 30 6.53 6.54 -3.48
N ALA A 31 5.76 6.44 -4.57
CA ALA A 31 6.19 5.89 -5.84
C ALA A 31 7.56 6.40 -6.33
N PRO A 32 7.89 7.71 -6.23
CA PRO A 32 9.20 8.22 -6.66
C PRO A 32 10.37 7.87 -5.74
N TYR A 33 10.17 7.15 -4.63
CA TYR A 33 11.21 6.86 -3.64
C TYR A 33 11.44 5.37 -3.44
N VAL A 34 10.74 4.52 -4.19
CA VAL A 34 10.72 3.07 -4.05
C VAL A 34 10.86 2.37 -5.39
N GLY A 35 11.18 1.08 -5.36
CA GLY A 35 11.23 0.26 -6.56
C GLY A 35 9.83 -0.12 -7.04
N SER A 36 8.97 -0.56 -6.13
CA SER A 36 7.57 -0.88 -6.44
C SER A 36 6.67 -0.78 -5.21
N VAL A 37 5.39 -0.50 -5.44
CA VAL A 37 4.33 -0.57 -4.42
C VAL A 37 3.25 -1.54 -4.87
N LEU A 38 2.87 -2.47 -3.99
CA LEU A 38 1.58 -3.16 -4.06
C LEU A 38 0.65 -2.50 -3.04
N ALA A 39 -0.41 -1.85 -3.50
CA ALA A 39 -1.36 -1.13 -2.67
C ALA A 39 -2.73 -1.83 -2.75
N THR A 40 -3.25 -2.25 -1.60
CA THR A 40 -4.48 -3.03 -1.51
C THR A 40 -5.57 -2.33 -0.72
N ASP A 41 -6.81 -2.55 -1.13
CA ASP A 41 -7.99 -2.10 -0.40
C ASP A 41 -9.14 -3.10 -0.65
N VAL A 42 -10.05 -3.26 0.31
CA VAL A 42 -11.23 -4.13 0.14
C VAL A 42 -12.26 -3.53 -0.81
N SER A 43 -12.24 -2.21 -1.01
CA SER A 43 -13.19 -1.50 -1.84
C SER A 43 -12.74 -1.41 -3.29
N GLU A 44 -13.46 -2.09 -4.18
CA GLU A 44 -13.26 -1.99 -5.63
C GLU A 44 -13.42 -0.54 -6.14
N ALA A 45 -14.37 0.21 -5.60
CA ALA A 45 -14.58 1.61 -5.94
C ALA A 45 -13.34 2.47 -5.63
N MET A 46 -12.70 2.23 -4.49
CA MET A 46 -11.48 2.95 -4.08
C MET A 46 -10.30 2.61 -5.00
N ILE A 47 -10.12 1.32 -5.31
CA ILE A 47 -9.09 0.87 -6.27
C ILE A 47 -9.32 1.47 -7.66
N GLY A 48 -10.57 1.59 -8.11
CA GLY A 48 -10.90 2.29 -9.35
C GLY A 48 -10.47 3.76 -9.36
N ILE A 49 -10.65 4.48 -8.25
CA ILE A 49 -10.16 5.86 -8.10
C ILE A 49 -8.63 5.90 -8.10
N ALA A 50 -7.99 4.98 -7.38
CA ALA A 50 -6.54 4.92 -7.25
C ALA A 50 -5.84 4.70 -8.60
N ARG A 51 -6.35 3.78 -9.43
CA ARG A 51 -5.85 3.52 -10.78
C ARG A 51 -5.94 4.76 -11.68
N ARG A 52 -7.09 5.44 -11.70
CA ARG A 52 -7.25 6.70 -12.46
C ARG A 52 -6.29 7.79 -12.02
N LYS A 53 -6.03 7.89 -10.71
CA LYS A 53 -5.03 8.84 -10.17
C LYS A 53 -3.61 8.48 -10.61
N ALA A 54 -3.27 7.20 -10.64
CA ALA A 54 -1.97 6.72 -11.10
C ALA A 54 -1.73 7.04 -12.57
N GLU A 55 -2.73 6.79 -13.42
CA GLU A 55 -2.72 7.14 -14.84
C GLU A 55 -2.54 8.66 -15.04
N THR A 56 -3.30 9.47 -14.30
CA THR A 56 -3.22 10.93 -14.37
C THR A 56 -1.85 11.46 -13.92
N ALA A 57 -1.20 10.77 -12.98
CA ALA A 57 0.10 11.14 -12.44
C ALA A 57 1.30 10.50 -13.19
N ASP A 58 1.04 9.72 -14.25
CA ASP A 58 2.03 8.95 -15.01
C ASP A 58 2.93 8.06 -14.12
N VAL A 59 2.31 7.41 -13.13
CA VAL A 59 3.01 6.51 -12.18
C VAL A 59 2.81 5.05 -12.61
N SER A 60 3.91 4.37 -12.93
CA SER A 60 3.90 2.99 -13.45
C SER A 60 4.39 1.94 -12.46
N ASN A 61 5.03 2.33 -11.35
CA ASN A 61 5.61 1.41 -10.36
C ASN A 61 4.69 1.18 -9.14
N VAL A 62 3.38 1.43 -9.28
CA VAL A 62 2.36 1.16 -8.26
C VAL A 62 1.29 0.24 -8.83
N GLU A 63 1.11 -0.93 -8.22
CA GLU A 63 0.06 -1.87 -8.54
C GLU A 63 -1.07 -1.75 -7.51
N PHE A 64 -2.32 -1.62 -7.98
CA PHE A 64 -3.50 -1.55 -7.14
C PHE A 64 -4.35 -2.82 -7.26
N ALA A 65 -4.62 -3.48 -6.14
CA ALA A 65 -5.38 -4.72 -6.09
C ALA A 65 -6.50 -4.67 -5.05
N VAL A 66 -7.64 -5.28 -5.37
CA VAL A 66 -8.70 -5.50 -4.38
C VAL A 66 -8.29 -6.69 -3.52
N ALA A 67 -8.03 -6.47 -2.24
CA ALA A 67 -7.69 -7.53 -1.30
C ALA A 67 -8.05 -7.16 0.14
N ASP A 68 -8.49 -8.16 0.90
CA ASP A 68 -8.61 -8.08 2.35
C ASP A 68 -7.25 -8.40 3.00
N LEU A 69 -7.06 -7.95 4.23
CA LEU A 69 -5.94 -8.29 5.09
C LEU A 69 -6.06 -9.73 5.61
N ASP A 70 -7.29 -10.26 5.71
CA ASP A 70 -7.53 -11.66 6.07
C ASP A 70 -8.64 -12.33 5.22
N PRO A 71 -8.31 -13.30 4.33
CA PRO A 71 -6.98 -13.82 4.04
C PRO A 71 -6.23 -12.96 3.02
N PHE A 72 -5.06 -12.42 3.39
CA PHE A 72 -4.07 -11.94 2.44
C PHE A 72 -2.98 -13.00 2.21
N GLN A 73 -2.76 -13.38 0.95
CA GLN A 73 -1.62 -14.19 0.54
C GLN A 73 -0.64 -13.30 -0.22
N PRO A 74 0.46 -12.84 0.42
CA PRO A 74 1.46 -12.06 -0.30
C PRO A 74 2.04 -12.91 -1.44
N PRO A 75 2.41 -12.29 -2.57
CA PRO A 75 3.25 -12.95 -3.55
C PRO A 75 4.48 -13.56 -2.84
N ALA A 76 5.06 -14.64 -3.37
CA ALA A 76 6.25 -15.30 -2.79
C ALA A 76 7.51 -14.41 -2.65
N LYS A 77 7.39 -13.13 -3.01
CA LYS A 77 8.46 -12.15 -2.95
C LYS A 77 8.37 -11.35 -1.64
N ARG A 78 9.53 -11.08 -1.02
CA ARG A 78 9.62 -10.31 0.23
C ARG A 78 9.36 -8.81 -0.01
N PHE A 79 8.69 -8.16 0.95
CA PHE A 79 8.54 -6.71 1.03
C PHE A 79 9.56 -6.14 2.03
N GLY A 80 10.16 -5.00 1.68
CA GLY A 80 11.10 -4.30 2.56
C GLY A 80 10.39 -3.40 3.58
N VAL A 81 9.17 -2.94 3.24
CA VAL A 81 8.32 -2.12 4.11
C VAL A 81 6.86 -2.53 3.94
N VAL A 82 6.15 -2.65 5.05
CA VAL A 82 4.69 -2.84 5.09
C VAL A 82 4.05 -1.63 5.78
N MET A 83 3.02 -1.07 5.14
CA MET A 83 2.30 0.10 5.63
C MET A 83 0.82 -0.24 5.80
N ALA A 84 0.24 0.25 6.88
CA ALA A 84 -1.20 0.24 7.10
C ALA A 84 -1.58 1.59 7.69
N HIS A 85 -2.41 2.35 7.00
CA HIS A 85 -2.69 3.74 7.35
C HIS A 85 -4.13 3.91 7.77
N SER A 86 -4.32 4.15 9.07
CA SER A 86 -5.67 4.22 9.65
C SER A 86 -6.48 2.94 9.39
N LEU A 87 -5.81 1.77 9.35
CA LEU A 87 -6.49 0.50 9.12
C LEU A 87 -6.81 -0.24 10.42
N LEU A 88 -5.92 -0.16 11.43
CA LEU A 88 -6.01 -0.95 12.67
C LEU A 88 -7.25 -0.65 13.53
N HIS A 89 -7.97 0.45 13.29
CA HIS A 89 -9.19 0.77 14.02
C HIS A 89 -10.46 0.15 13.41
N LEU A 90 -10.35 -0.41 12.20
CA LEU A 90 -11.42 -1.09 11.48
C LEU A 90 -11.38 -2.61 11.64
N LEU A 91 -10.29 -3.14 12.21
CA LEU A 91 -10.08 -4.58 12.39
C LEU A 91 -10.62 -5.03 13.75
N GLY A 92 -11.49 -6.04 13.73
CA GLY A 92 -12.03 -6.67 14.95
C GLY A 92 -10.97 -7.41 15.78
N ALA A 93 -9.85 -7.80 15.17
CA ALA A 93 -8.75 -8.53 15.82
C ALA A 93 -7.38 -7.95 15.42
N ARG A 94 -6.88 -6.96 16.18
CA ARG A 94 -5.60 -6.27 15.91
C ARG A 94 -4.37 -7.17 15.92
N GLU A 95 -4.30 -8.13 16.85
CA GLU A 95 -3.15 -9.03 16.99
C GLU A 95 -2.99 -9.94 15.76
N ALA A 96 -4.11 -10.46 15.22
CA ALA A 96 -4.09 -11.27 14.01
C ALA A 96 -3.51 -10.51 12.81
N ALA A 97 -3.81 -9.22 12.71
CA ALA A 97 -3.33 -8.37 11.62
C ALA A 97 -1.82 -8.09 11.68
N LEU A 98 -1.23 -8.05 12.87
CA LEU A 98 0.20 -7.80 13.07
C LEU A 98 1.06 -9.07 12.90
N SER A 99 0.45 -10.24 12.83
CA SER A 99 1.12 -11.54 12.67
C SER A 99 1.40 -11.95 11.21
N LYS A 100 0.99 -11.12 10.23
CA LYS A 100 1.15 -11.33 8.80
C LYS A 100 2.50 -10.84 8.29
#